data_AF-A0A3L7VNH5-F1
#
_entry.id   AF-A0A3L7VNH5-F1
#
_cell.length_a   1.000
_cell.length_b   1.000
_cell.length_c   1.000
_cell.angle_alpha   90.00
_cell.angle_beta   90.00
_cell.angle_gamma   90.00
#
_symmetry.space_group_name_H-M   'P 1'
#
loop_
_entity.id
_entity.type
_entity.pdbx_description
1 polymer ?
#
loop_
_entity_poly.entity_id
_entity_poly.type
_entity_poly.pdbx_seq_one_letter_code
_entity_poly.pdbx_strand_id
1 'polypeptide(L)'
;MQLPSVASTAIAVGDLLYWDTTTKTLKPMDVYVGSGTAATDRTALSPLFAGVALQGKLAADTTAGYPGFAGEVISCASDALYEAACVSATFEPGTLVAVVSSGAAAAGAISPQTLVATTTAEQAIGYVVERYAAATTTVRVRLIGRWSPFKYCDVNNITPAINVL
;
A
#
# COMPACT_ATOMS: atom_id res chain seq x y z
N MET A 1 -11.68 -6.71 6.31
CA MET A 1 -12.86 -6.09 5.68
C MET A 1 -13.08 -6.76 4.32
N GLN A 2 -14.32 -6.89 3.87
CA GLN A 2 -14.65 -7.47 2.55
C GLN A 2 -15.03 -6.35 1.58
N LEU A 3 -14.39 -6.31 0.42
CA LEU A 3 -14.58 -5.27 -0.59
C LEU A 3 -14.62 -5.86 -2.00
N PRO A 4 -15.29 -5.18 -2.94
CA PRO A 4 -15.33 -5.59 -4.34
C PRO A 4 -13.93 -5.59 -4.96
N SER A 5 -13.63 -6.59 -5.79
CA SER A 5 -12.35 -6.73 -6.51
C SER A 5 -12.56 -6.69 -8.02
N VAL A 6 -11.54 -6.24 -8.75
CA VAL A 6 -11.58 -6.19 -10.22
C VAL A 6 -11.74 -7.61 -10.82
N ALA A 7 -12.49 -7.74 -11.90
CA ALA A 7 -12.61 -8.98 -12.66
C ALA A 7 -11.29 -9.36 -13.37
N SER A 8 -11.14 -10.64 -13.65
CA SER A 8 -10.08 -11.23 -14.50
C SER A 8 -8.65 -10.84 -14.12
N THR A 9 -8.41 -10.58 -12.84
CA THR A 9 -7.10 -10.15 -12.33
C THR A 9 -6.71 -11.07 -11.19
N ALA A 10 -5.50 -11.62 -11.26
CA ALA A 10 -4.96 -12.42 -10.17
C ALA A 10 -4.65 -11.51 -8.97
N ILE A 11 -5.04 -11.98 -7.78
CA ILE A 11 -4.63 -11.38 -6.53
C ILE A 11 -4.07 -12.51 -5.66
N ALA A 12 -2.85 -12.37 -5.20
CA ALA A 12 -2.25 -13.30 -4.26
C ALA A 12 -2.47 -12.85 -2.81
N VAL A 13 -2.45 -13.80 -1.88
CA VAL A 13 -2.44 -13.48 -0.45
C VAL A 13 -1.15 -12.72 -0.14
N GLY A 14 -1.25 -11.61 0.59
CA GLY A 14 -0.13 -10.73 0.88
C GLY A 14 0.08 -9.59 -0.12
N ASP A 15 -0.69 -9.54 -1.21
CA ASP A 15 -0.63 -8.42 -2.15
C ASP A 15 -1.07 -7.11 -1.50
N LEU A 16 -0.34 -6.05 -1.83
CA LEU A 16 -0.73 -4.68 -1.57
C LEU A 16 -1.84 -4.31 -2.56
N LEU A 17 -2.95 -3.82 -2.03
CA LEU A 17 -4.12 -3.45 -2.81
C LEU A 17 -4.30 -1.93 -2.79
N TYR A 18 -4.74 -1.38 -3.91
CA TYR A 18 -5.23 -0.01 -4.01
C TYR A 18 -6.71 0.02 -4.37
N TRP A 19 -7.38 1.08 -3.95
CA TRP A 19 -8.77 1.34 -4.30
C TRP A 19 -8.86 2.20 -5.55
N ASP A 20 -9.46 1.67 -6.60
CA ASP A 20 -9.79 2.44 -7.79
C ASP A 20 -11.08 3.23 -7.54
N THR A 21 -10.96 4.55 -7.43
CA THR A 21 -12.10 5.44 -7.18
C THR A 21 -13.05 5.55 -8.37
N THR A 22 -12.63 5.19 -9.57
CA THR A 22 -13.45 5.23 -10.79
C THR A 22 -14.31 3.98 -10.89
N THR A 23 -13.70 2.81 -10.81
CA THR A 23 -14.40 1.53 -10.93
C THR A 23 -14.98 1.02 -9.61
N LYS A 24 -14.62 1.64 -8.48
CA LYS A 24 -15.00 1.23 -7.12
C LYS A 24 -14.62 -0.22 -6.83
N THR A 25 -13.42 -0.62 -7.23
CA THR A 25 -12.89 -1.97 -7.04
C THR A 25 -11.48 -1.94 -6.45
N LEU A 26 -11.14 -3.00 -5.72
CA LEU A 26 -9.78 -3.30 -5.31
C LEU A 26 -8.97 -3.87 -6.48
N LYS A 27 -7.76 -3.36 -6.63
CA LYS A 27 -6.78 -3.79 -7.63
C LYS A 27 -5.42 -4.02 -6.96
N PRO A 28 -4.65 -5.02 -7.39
CA PRO A 28 -3.27 -5.19 -6.92
C PRO A 28 -2.37 -4.07 -7.43
N MET A 29 -1.33 -3.73 -6.69
CA MET A 29 -0.46 -2.58 -7.00
C MET A 29 0.25 -2.67 -8.35
N ASP A 30 0.53 -3.88 -8.85
CA ASP A 30 1.18 -4.10 -10.15
C ASP A 30 0.31 -3.70 -11.35
N VAL A 31 -1.01 -3.66 -11.19
CA VAL A 31 -1.94 -3.19 -12.23
C VAL A 31 -1.92 -1.66 -12.37
N TYR A 32 -1.42 -0.93 -11.36
CA TYR A 32 -1.29 0.52 -11.47
C TYR A 32 -0.26 0.88 -12.54
N VAL A 33 -0.67 1.73 -13.47
CA VAL A 33 0.22 2.26 -14.51
C VAL A 33 1.04 3.39 -13.91
N GLY A 34 2.36 3.18 -13.81
CA GLY A 34 3.26 4.21 -13.28
C GLY A 34 3.23 5.50 -14.11
N SER A 35 3.61 6.61 -13.48
CA SER A 35 3.65 7.94 -14.09
C SER A 35 4.99 8.27 -14.74
N GLY A 36 5.98 7.36 -14.65
CA GLY A 36 7.36 7.62 -15.09
C GLY A 36 8.29 8.17 -14.01
N THR A 37 7.82 8.26 -12.76
CA THR A 37 8.62 8.74 -11.61
C THR A 37 8.18 8.06 -10.32
N ALA A 38 9.10 7.38 -9.65
CA ALA A 38 8.78 6.61 -8.44
C ALA A 38 8.20 7.47 -7.29
N ALA A 39 8.65 8.73 -7.17
CA ALA A 39 8.12 9.65 -6.15
C ALA A 39 6.66 10.01 -6.41
N THR A 40 6.30 10.31 -7.66
CA THR A 40 4.93 10.66 -8.05
C THR A 40 3.99 9.46 -7.90
N ASP A 41 4.44 8.26 -8.26
CA ASP A 41 3.68 7.03 -8.07
C ASP A 41 3.32 6.79 -6.61
N ARG A 42 4.30 6.94 -5.70
CA ARG A 42 4.09 6.75 -4.26
C ARG A 42 3.13 7.80 -3.69
N THR A 43 3.28 9.06 -4.07
CA THR A 43 2.38 10.13 -3.63
C THR A 43 0.95 9.91 -4.14
N ALA A 44 0.77 9.41 -5.37
CA ALA A 44 -0.54 9.11 -5.93
C ALA A 44 -1.19 7.88 -5.27
N LEU A 45 -0.40 6.86 -4.94
CA LEU A 45 -0.91 5.60 -4.37
C LEU A 45 -1.12 5.63 -2.86
N SER A 46 -0.33 6.39 -2.11
CA SER A 46 -0.48 6.55 -0.66
C SER A 46 -1.93 6.80 -0.22
N PRO A 47 -2.67 7.79 -0.77
CA PRO A 47 -4.07 8.04 -0.38
C PRO A 47 -5.07 6.98 -0.89
N LEU A 48 -4.67 6.16 -1.87
CA LEU A 48 -5.48 5.11 -2.50
C LEU A 48 -5.21 3.73 -1.90
N PHE A 49 -4.16 3.57 -1.09
CA PHE A 49 -3.81 2.30 -0.48
C PHE A 49 -4.98 1.75 0.35
N ALA A 50 -5.46 0.58 -0.02
CA ALA A 50 -6.62 -0.05 0.59
C ALA A 50 -6.25 -0.93 1.79
N GLY A 51 -5.11 -1.61 1.68
CA GLY A 51 -4.66 -2.61 2.65
C GLY A 51 -3.97 -3.80 1.99
N VAL A 52 -3.82 -4.88 2.76
CA VAL A 52 -3.18 -6.12 2.34
C VAL A 52 -4.22 -7.20 2.06
N ALA A 53 -4.07 -7.98 0.99
CA ALA A 53 -4.95 -9.08 0.63
C ALA A 53 -4.85 -10.24 1.64
N LEU A 54 -5.99 -10.65 2.22
CA LEU A 54 -6.09 -11.83 3.10
C LEU A 54 -6.59 -13.08 2.35
N GLN A 55 -7.08 -12.90 1.12
CA GLN A 55 -7.59 -13.95 0.25
C GLN A 55 -6.96 -13.82 -1.12
N GLY A 56 -6.85 -14.92 -1.84
CA GLY A 56 -6.42 -14.94 -3.23
C GLY A 56 -7.61 -14.96 -4.20
N LYS A 57 -7.39 -14.44 -5.41
CA LYS A 57 -8.30 -14.50 -6.55
C LYS A 57 -7.54 -14.97 -7.78
N LEU A 58 -8.15 -15.81 -8.59
CA LEU A 58 -7.57 -16.29 -9.85
C LEU A 58 -7.85 -15.28 -10.98
N ALA A 59 -6.91 -15.12 -11.91
CA ALA A 59 -7.12 -14.30 -13.11
C ALA A 59 -8.25 -14.81 -14.02
N ALA A 60 -8.65 -16.08 -13.89
CA ALA A 60 -9.76 -16.67 -14.64
C ALA A 60 -11.14 -16.29 -14.07
N ASP A 61 -11.20 -15.67 -12.88
CA ASP A 61 -12.45 -15.25 -12.28
C ASP A 61 -12.94 -13.95 -12.94
N THR A 62 -13.91 -14.09 -13.83
CA THR A 62 -14.42 -13.02 -14.70
C THR A 62 -15.35 -12.04 -13.98
N THR A 63 -15.65 -12.25 -12.71
CA THR A 63 -16.71 -11.49 -12.07
C THR A 63 -16.15 -10.35 -11.21
N ALA A 64 -16.77 -9.17 -11.37
CA ALA A 64 -16.40 -7.94 -10.69
C ALA A 64 -17.39 -7.77 -9.53
N GLY A 65 -16.95 -8.09 -8.32
CA GLY A 65 -17.83 -8.07 -7.16
C GLY A 65 -18.48 -6.70 -7.01
N TYR A 66 -19.78 -6.68 -6.76
CA TYR A 66 -20.50 -5.50 -6.29
C TYR A 66 -20.87 -5.72 -4.83
N PRO A 67 -20.77 -4.72 -3.92
CA PRO A 67 -21.18 -4.90 -2.54
C PRO A 67 -22.65 -5.31 -2.48
N GLY A 68 -22.91 -6.54 -2.02
CA GLY A 68 -24.26 -7.11 -1.88
C GLY A 68 -24.51 -8.44 -2.60
N PHE A 69 -23.60 -8.91 -3.48
CA PHE A 69 -23.70 -10.23 -4.11
C PHE A 69 -22.72 -11.22 -3.46
N ALA A 70 -23.25 -12.37 -3.03
CA ALA A 70 -22.48 -13.44 -2.41
C ALA A 70 -21.60 -14.12 -3.47
N GLY A 71 -20.28 -13.88 -3.42
CA GLY A 71 -19.31 -14.64 -4.21
C GLY A 71 -17.97 -13.94 -4.51
N GLU A 72 -17.91 -12.60 -4.49
CA GLU A 72 -16.88 -11.87 -5.27
C GLU A 72 -16.18 -10.73 -4.53
N VAL A 73 -16.32 -10.72 -3.22
CA VAL A 73 -15.59 -9.82 -2.34
C VAL A 73 -14.26 -10.44 -1.97
N ILE A 74 -13.20 -9.64 -1.99
CA ILE A 74 -11.92 -10.06 -1.44
C ILE A 74 -11.80 -9.52 -0.02
N SER A 75 -11.35 -10.37 0.90
CA SER A 75 -11.02 -9.93 2.24
C SER A 75 -9.67 -9.22 2.22
N CYS A 76 -9.64 -7.98 2.68
CA CYS A 76 -8.41 -7.19 2.86
C CYS A 76 -8.28 -6.71 4.31
N ALA A 77 -7.05 -6.64 4.80
CA ALA A 77 -6.71 -6.01 6.06
C ALA A 77 -6.34 -4.54 5.79
N SER A 78 -7.24 -3.62 6.15
CA SER A 78 -6.98 -2.17 6.06
C SER A 78 -6.02 -1.68 7.15
N ASP A 79 -5.78 -2.47 8.19
CA ASP A 79 -4.72 -2.26 9.16
C ASP A 79 -4.10 -3.64 9.40
N ALA A 80 -2.81 -3.77 9.15
CA ALA A 80 -2.12 -5.05 9.25
C ALA A 80 -0.75 -4.85 9.89
N LEU A 81 -0.49 -5.61 10.95
CA LEU A 81 0.85 -5.81 11.49
C LEU A 81 1.35 -7.17 10.98
N TYR A 82 2.29 -7.15 10.04
CA TYR A 82 2.83 -8.38 9.46
C TYR A 82 4.27 -8.20 8.98
N GLU A 83 4.90 -9.29 8.60
CA GLU A 83 6.24 -9.29 8.01
C GLU A 83 6.11 -9.13 6.49
N ALA A 84 6.64 -8.04 5.97
CA ALA A 84 6.59 -7.69 4.55
C ALA A 84 7.99 -7.77 3.93
N ALA A 85 8.04 -8.12 2.64
CA ALA A 85 9.28 -8.04 1.86
C ALA A 85 9.66 -6.56 1.64
N CYS A 86 10.94 -6.25 1.70
CA CYS A 86 11.44 -4.92 1.44
C CYS A 86 12.72 -4.93 0.61
N VAL A 87 13.01 -3.78 -0.01
CA VAL A 87 14.33 -3.50 -0.58
C VAL A 87 15.35 -3.54 0.55
N SER A 88 16.47 -4.25 0.32
CA SER A 88 17.52 -4.45 1.32
C SER A 88 18.01 -3.11 1.88
N ALA A 89 17.76 -2.90 3.18
CA ALA A 89 18.13 -1.70 3.91
C ALA A 89 18.17 -1.98 5.42
N THR A 90 18.72 -1.05 6.18
CA THR A 90 18.58 -1.01 7.63
C THR A 90 17.35 -0.19 8.00
N PHE A 91 16.68 -0.56 9.09
CA PHE A 91 15.45 0.11 9.51
C PHE A 91 15.45 0.36 11.01
N GLU A 92 15.02 1.56 11.38
CA GLU A 92 14.74 1.92 12.77
C GLU A 92 13.23 1.91 13.04
N PRO A 93 12.78 1.66 14.28
CA PRO A 93 11.37 1.78 14.64
C PRO A 93 10.85 3.19 14.30
N GLY A 94 9.71 3.25 13.61
CA GLY A 94 9.13 4.50 13.10
C GLY A 94 9.60 4.90 11.70
N THR A 95 10.55 4.16 11.09
CA THR A 95 10.92 4.38 9.67
C THR A 95 9.68 4.23 8.79
N LEU A 96 9.41 5.24 7.95
CA LEU A 96 8.27 5.22 7.06
C LEU A 96 8.53 4.29 5.87
N VAL A 97 7.48 3.58 5.44
CA VAL A 97 7.55 2.65 4.31
C VAL A 97 6.55 3.03 3.22
N ALA A 98 6.98 2.88 1.98
CA ALA A 98 6.21 3.14 0.77
C ALA A 98 6.22 1.93 -0.16
N VAL A 99 5.36 1.94 -1.17
CA VAL A 99 5.40 0.96 -2.26
C VAL A 99 6.68 1.12 -3.10
N VAL A 100 7.23 0.00 -3.55
CA VAL A 100 8.33 0.01 -4.52
C VAL A 100 7.77 0.34 -5.90
N SER A 101 8.25 1.43 -6.51
CA SER A 101 8.06 1.73 -7.93
C SER A 101 9.42 1.78 -8.62
N SER A 102 9.51 1.20 -9.82
CA SER A 102 10.66 1.29 -10.72
C SER A 102 10.77 2.66 -11.41
N GLY A 103 9.72 3.50 -11.31
CA GLY A 103 9.64 4.77 -12.01
C GLY A 103 9.41 4.64 -13.52
N ALA A 104 8.96 3.49 -14.02
CA ALA A 104 8.55 3.33 -15.41
C ALA A 104 7.10 3.80 -15.62
N ALA A 105 6.80 4.37 -16.79
CA ALA A 105 5.44 4.76 -17.16
C ALA A 105 4.63 3.57 -17.74
N ALA A 106 4.51 2.49 -16.97
CA ALA A 106 3.90 1.23 -17.42
C ALA A 106 3.21 0.48 -16.27
N ALA A 107 2.29 -0.43 -16.61
CA ALA A 107 1.81 -1.44 -15.67
C ALA A 107 2.98 -2.40 -15.30
N GLY A 108 2.98 -2.92 -14.09
CA GLY A 108 4.07 -3.71 -13.53
C GLY A 108 5.27 -2.87 -13.06
N ALA A 109 5.20 -1.53 -13.16
CA ALA A 109 6.21 -0.65 -12.61
C ALA A 109 6.26 -0.70 -11.08
N ILE A 110 5.17 -1.12 -10.44
CA ILE A 110 5.02 -1.11 -8.98
C ILE A 110 4.98 -2.54 -8.47
N SER A 111 5.79 -2.82 -7.45
CA SER A 111 5.87 -4.16 -6.89
C SER A 111 4.60 -4.48 -6.08
N PRO A 112 3.97 -5.64 -6.30
CA PRO A 112 2.74 -5.99 -5.61
C PRO A 112 2.94 -6.34 -4.13
N GLN A 113 4.16 -6.69 -3.71
CA GLN A 113 4.43 -7.20 -2.35
C GLN A 113 5.69 -6.64 -1.70
N THR A 114 6.40 -5.69 -2.35
CA THR A 114 7.67 -5.17 -1.83
C THR A 114 7.56 -3.73 -1.39
N LEU A 115 8.19 -3.44 -0.24
CA LEU A 115 8.25 -2.12 0.38
C LEU A 115 9.64 -1.48 0.25
N VAL A 116 9.68 -0.16 0.36
CA VAL A 116 10.91 0.63 0.41
C VAL A 116 10.81 1.68 1.50
N ALA A 117 11.93 1.96 2.18
CA ALA A 117 12.00 3.07 3.11
C ALA A 117 11.75 4.40 2.39
N THR A 118 11.03 5.32 3.04
CA THR A 118 10.86 6.69 2.59
C THR A 118 11.06 7.64 3.77
N THR A 119 11.44 8.88 3.48
CA THR A 119 11.49 9.97 4.45
C THR A 119 10.30 10.91 4.33
N THR A 120 9.53 10.81 3.24
CA THR A 120 8.41 11.68 2.95
C THR A 120 7.10 11.06 3.43
N ALA A 121 6.44 11.74 4.35
CA ALA A 121 5.16 11.32 4.91
C ALA A 121 4.07 11.13 3.85
N GLU A 122 3.97 12.00 2.85
CA GLU A 122 2.95 11.91 1.80
C GLU A 122 3.04 10.62 0.96
N GLN A 123 4.21 9.97 0.95
CA GLN A 123 4.47 8.75 0.20
C GLN A 123 4.28 7.48 1.04
N ALA A 124 4.12 7.63 2.36
CA ALA A 124 4.13 6.53 3.30
C ALA A 124 2.77 5.83 3.37
N ILE A 125 2.79 4.50 3.36
CA ILE A 125 1.61 3.63 3.59
C ILE A 125 1.65 2.95 4.96
N GLY A 126 2.71 3.17 5.73
CA GLY A 126 2.93 2.54 7.03
C GLY A 126 4.29 2.88 7.62
N TYR A 127 4.64 2.16 8.68
CA TYR A 127 5.92 2.32 9.37
C TYR A 127 6.46 0.99 9.92
N VAL A 128 7.77 0.94 10.12
CA VAL A 128 8.47 -0.21 10.72
C VAL A 128 8.31 -0.22 12.24
N VAL A 129 8.05 -1.38 12.82
CA VAL A 129 7.80 -1.56 14.26
C VAL A 129 9.03 -2.08 15.01
N GLU A 130 9.95 -2.75 14.30
CA GLU A 130 11.12 -3.42 14.87
C GLU A 130 12.44 -2.80 14.35
N ARG A 131 13.51 -2.87 15.14
CA ARG A 131 14.84 -2.42 14.71
C ARG A 131 15.56 -3.51 13.93
N TYR A 132 16.13 -3.14 12.80
CA TYR A 132 16.98 -4.00 11.97
C TYR A 132 18.35 -3.34 11.78
N ALA A 133 19.31 -3.77 12.61
CA ALA A 133 20.68 -3.23 12.62
C ALA A 133 21.54 -3.70 11.44
N ALA A 134 21.16 -4.81 10.81
CA ALA A 134 21.76 -5.30 9.57
C ALA A 134 20.79 -5.12 8.41
N ALA A 135 21.30 -5.06 7.17
CA ALA A 135 20.46 -4.96 6.00
C ALA A 135 19.59 -6.21 5.86
N THR A 136 18.26 -6.05 5.87
CA THR A 136 17.30 -7.16 5.75
C THR A 136 16.39 -6.98 4.55
N THR A 137 15.87 -8.09 4.05
CA THR A 137 14.89 -8.13 2.95
C THR A 137 13.47 -8.42 3.44
N THR A 138 13.30 -8.63 4.75
CA THR A 138 12.00 -8.73 5.41
C THR A 138 11.97 -7.84 6.64
N VAL A 139 10.84 -7.17 6.84
CA VAL A 139 10.63 -6.20 7.93
C VAL A 139 9.25 -6.32 8.52
N ARG A 140 9.16 -6.18 9.83
CA ARG A 140 7.89 -6.11 10.55
C ARG A 140 7.33 -4.70 10.49
N VAL A 141 6.23 -4.56 9.76
CA VAL A 141 5.60 -3.27 9.47
C VAL A 141 4.17 -3.25 9.94
N ARG A 142 3.70 -2.06 10.32
CA ARG A 142 2.27 -1.77 10.40
C ARG A 142 1.89 -0.97 9.16
N LEU A 143 1.04 -1.56 8.32
CA LEU A 143 0.48 -0.90 7.13
C LEU A 143 -0.91 -0.38 7.45
N ILE A 144 -1.18 0.84 6.99
CA ILE A 144 -2.41 1.58 7.33
C ILE A 144 -3.08 2.02 6.03
N GLY A 145 -4.15 1.32 5.69
CA GLY A 145 -5.01 1.59 4.54
C GLY A 145 -5.98 2.74 4.76
N ARG A 146 -6.64 3.12 3.66
CA ARG A 146 -7.56 4.26 3.57
C ARG A 146 -8.68 4.22 4.61
N TRP A 147 -9.30 3.05 4.79
CA TRP A 147 -10.42 2.84 5.72
C TRP A 147 -9.99 2.47 7.14
N SER A 148 -8.69 2.51 7.45
CA SER A 148 -8.26 2.39 8.84
C SER A 148 -8.76 3.60 9.64
N PRO A 149 -9.30 3.40 10.86
CA PRO A 149 -9.62 4.51 11.76
C PRO A 149 -8.36 5.22 12.29
N PHE A 150 -7.19 4.57 12.15
CA PHE A 150 -5.91 5.14 12.50
C PHE A 150 -5.27 5.75 11.25
N LYS A 151 -4.57 6.87 11.43
CA LYS A 151 -3.60 7.40 10.47
C LYS A 151 -2.25 7.43 11.16
N TYR A 152 -1.17 7.30 10.39
CA TYR A 152 0.13 7.64 10.95
C TYR A 152 0.09 9.14 11.27
N CYS A 153 0.28 9.50 12.53
CA CYS A 153 0.33 10.89 12.93
C CYS A 153 1.69 11.46 12.53
N ASP A 154 1.72 12.43 11.63
CA ASP A 154 2.89 13.30 11.46
C ASP A 154 2.96 14.24 12.67
N VAL A 155 3.48 13.75 13.80
CA VAL A 155 3.71 14.61 14.99
C VAL A 155 4.80 15.67 14.75
N ASN A 156 5.41 15.74 13.55
CA ASN A 156 6.48 16.67 13.22
C ASN A 156 6.12 17.78 12.22
N ASN A 157 4.88 17.87 11.73
CA ASN A 157 4.46 18.97 10.83
C ASN A 157 3.83 20.16 11.57
N ILE A 158 4.36 20.50 12.75
CA ILE A 158 4.10 21.81 13.35
C ILE A 158 4.89 22.82 12.53
N THR A 159 4.30 23.37 11.47
CA THR A 159 4.77 24.65 10.95
C THR A 159 4.77 25.62 12.14
N PRO A 160 5.92 26.14 12.60
CA PRO A 160 5.90 27.13 13.67
C PRO A 160 5.07 28.29 13.13
N ALA A 161 3.98 28.62 13.81
CA ALA A 161 3.25 29.85 13.53
C ALA A 161 4.27 30.99 13.62
N ILE A 162 4.62 31.56 12.47
CA ILE A 162 5.37 32.82 12.42
C ILE A 162 4.47 33.83 13.13
N ASN A 163 4.82 34.15 14.37
CA ASN A 163 4.36 35.36 15.02
C ASN A 163 4.93 36.54 14.22
N VAL A 164 4.13 37.06 13.29
CA VAL A 164 4.31 38.44 12.82
C VAL A 164 3.71 39.31 13.92
N LEU A 165 4.58 39.88 14.74
CA LEU A 165 4.28 41.01 15.63
C LEU A 165 3.98 42.27 14.80
#